data_AF-A0A3A9KIR1-F1
#
_entry.id   AF-A0A3A9KIR1-F1
#
_cell.length_a   1.000
_cell.length_b   1.000
_cell.length_c   1.000
_cell.angle_alpha   90.00
_cell.angle_beta   90.00
_cell.angle_gamma   90.00
#
_symmetry.space_group_name_H-M   'P 1'
#
loop_
_entity.id
_entity.type
_entity.pdbx_description
1 polymer ?
#
loop_
_entity_poly.entity_id
_entity_poly.type
_entity_poly.pdbx_seq_one_letter_code
_entity_poly.pdbx_strand_id
1 'polypeptide(L)'
;MENSVPVMEKRDFLKWFLEEYQLKRRECAWLLNFLMSDDILIERVHFVEQAEHCPKALMISANNVEHVPFAFHKNQHVTMDAEKSFHDIRLNRNEDIFIQLNFKNKQKIPQYLAVLEENPYLPINEEEENVQSLLAEMILDESLRHHKMKMLEGCIDEALMSGDKLSFRNLAEQYSALKALE
;
A
#
# COMPACT_ATOMS: atom_id res chain seq x y z
N MET A 1 -6.33 3.12 -12.41
CA MET A 1 -7.40 3.63 -11.53
C MET A 1 -6.66 4.21 -10.34
N GLU A 2 -6.62 5.53 -10.18
CA GLU A 2 -6.04 6.13 -8.97
C GLU A 2 -6.89 5.72 -7.79
N ASN A 3 -6.37 4.82 -6.95
CA ASN A 3 -6.99 4.45 -5.68
C ASN A 3 -6.83 5.63 -4.70
N SER A 4 -7.55 6.71 -4.95
CA SER A 4 -7.57 7.85 -4.05
C SER A 4 -8.33 7.46 -2.79
N VAL A 5 -7.62 7.37 -1.67
CA VAL A 5 -8.21 7.07 -0.36
C VAL A 5 -9.20 8.18 0.02
N PRO A 6 -10.41 7.84 0.54
CA PRO A 6 -11.39 8.85 0.94
C PRO A 6 -10.85 9.82 1.99
N VAL A 7 -11.19 11.11 1.86
CA VAL A 7 -10.79 12.16 2.81
C VAL A 7 -11.15 11.83 4.26
N MET A 8 -12.31 11.21 4.49
CA MET A 8 -12.71 10.81 5.84
C MET A 8 -11.77 9.77 6.45
N GLU A 9 -11.33 8.77 5.68
CA GLU A 9 -10.39 7.75 6.17
C GLU A 9 -9.03 8.35 6.51
N LYS A 10 -8.53 9.28 5.67
CA LYS A 10 -7.30 10.03 5.95
C LYS A 10 -7.40 10.82 7.26
N ARG A 11 -8.54 11.47 7.52
CA ARG A 11 -8.77 12.22 8.76
C ARG A 11 -8.85 11.33 9.99
N ASP A 12 -9.59 10.25 9.90
CA ASP A 12 -9.76 9.34 11.02
C ASP A 12 -8.45 8.63 11.37
N PHE A 13 -7.66 8.27 10.36
CA PHE A 13 -6.30 7.78 10.53
C PHE A 13 -5.41 8.81 11.25
N LEU A 14 -5.40 10.07 10.82
CA LEU A 14 -4.56 11.10 11.46
C LEU A 14 -4.96 11.37 12.91
N LYS A 15 -6.26 11.37 13.23
CA LYS A 15 -6.74 11.49 14.61
C LYS A 15 -6.24 10.33 15.46
N TRP A 16 -6.49 9.10 15.01
CA TRP A 16 -6.03 7.89 15.68
C TRP A 16 -4.50 7.89 15.88
N PHE A 17 -3.75 8.27 14.85
CA PHE A 17 -2.29 8.32 14.90
C PHE A 17 -1.77 9.33 15.93
N LEU A 18 -2.39 10.51 16.03
CA LEU A 18 -2.02 11.54 17.01
C LEU A 18 -2.39 11.18 18.46
N GLU A 19 -3.41 10.33 18.65
CA GLU A 19 -3.81 9.80 19.96
C GLU A 19 -2.87 8.69 20.44
N GLU A 20 -2.50 7.76 19.54
CA GLU A 20 -1.69 6.59 19.87
C GLU A 20 -0.17 6.86 19.91
N TYR A 21 0.32 7.80 19.10
CA TYR A 21 1.76 8.02 18.94
C TYR A 21 2.19 9.44 19.32
N GLN A 22 3.23 9.51 20.16
CA GLN A 22 3.94 10.76 20.43
C GLN A 22 5.02 11.03 19.38
N LEU A 23 4.92 12.18 18.73
CA LEU A 23 5.90 12.66 17.75
C LEU A 23 7.16 13.19 18.42
N LYS A 24 8.31 13.06 17.73
CA LYS A 24 9.59 13.62 18.20
C LYS A 24 9.60 15.14 18.27
N ARG A 25 8.80 15.79 17.43
CA ARG A 25 8.61 17.24 17.39
C ARG A 25 7.13 17.56 17.52
N ARG A 26 6.81 18.47 18.42
CA ARG A 26 5.42 18.83 18.73
C ARG A 26 4.80 19.66 17.60
N GLU A 27 5.60 20.43 16.89
CA GLU A 27 5.20 21.24 15.73
C GLU A 27 4.65 20.37 14.60
N CYS A 28 5.14 19.12 14.47
CA CYS A 28 4.61 18.17 13.50
C CYS A 28 3.15 17.81 13.80
N ALA A 29 2.76 17.72 15.08
CA ALA A 29 1.37 17.48 15.44
C ALA A 29 0.49 18.65 15.03
N TRP A 30 0.97 19.89 15.14
CA TRP A 30 0.24 21.06 14.65
C TRP A 30 0.12 21.09 13.14
N LEU A 31 1.17 20.68 12.41
CA LEU A 31 1.12 20.55 10.96
C LEU A 31 0.09 19.50 10.53
N LEU A 32 0.08 18.31 11.15
CA LEU A 32 -0.91 17.28 10.85
C LEU A 32 -2.34 17.74 11.18
N ASN A 33 -2.54 18.42 12.32
CA ASN A 33 -3.82 19.04 12.68
C ASN A 33 -4.27 20.11 11.66
N PHE A 34 -3.33 20.90 11.14
CA PHE A 34 -3.63 21.90 10.11
C PHE A 34 -4.07 21.25 8.80
N LEU A 35 -3.38 20.19 8.36
CA LEU A 35 -3.73 19.46 7.14
C LEU A 35 -5.13 18.84 7.22
N MET A 36 -5.49 18.24 8.36
CA MET A 36 -6.84 17.67 8.55
C MET A 36 -7.95 18.73 8.70
N SER A 37 -7.61 19.98 9.01
CA SER A 37 -8.59 21.05 9.25
C SER A 37 -9.20 21.65 7.97
N ASP A 38 -8.53 21.49 6.82
CA ASP A 38 -8.95 22.05 5.54
C ASP A 38 -9.23 20.90 4.57
N ASP A 39 -10.46 20.81 4.05
CA ASP A 39 -10.90 19.75 3.12
C ASP A 39 -10.03 19.67 1.86
N ILE A 40 -9.61 20.82 1.35
CA ILE A 40 -8.82 20.91 0.11
C ILE A 40 -7.40 20.40 0.34
N LEU A 41 -6.83 20.69 1.52
CA LEU A 41 -5.48 20.24 1.86
C LEU A 41 -5.43 18.73 2.05
N ILE A 42 -6.36 18.16 2.84
CA ILE A 42 -6.37 16.73 3.12
C ILE A 42 -6.68 15.88 1.90
N GLU A 43 -7.45 16.40 0.94
CA GLU A 43 -7.70 15.74 -0.35
C GLU A 43 -6.40 15.52 -1.13
N ARG A 44 -5.48 16.47 -1.04
CA ARG A 44 -4.16 16.48 -1.71
C ARG A 44 -3.04 15.82 -0.91
N VAL A 45 -3.36 15.30 0.27
CA VAL A 45 -2.39 14.58 1.11
C VAL A 45 -2.40 13.11 0.72
N HIS A 46 -1.24 12.58 0.35
CA HIS A 46 -1.05 11.16 0.01
C HIS A 46 -0.12 10.51 1.03
N PHE A 47 -0.56 9.44 1.69
CA PHE A 47 0.32 8.70 2.60
C PHE A 47 1.10 7.67 1.79
N VAL A 48 2.42 7.76 1.76
CA VAL A 48 3.26 6.89 0.94
C VAL A 48 4.49 6.40 1.70
N GLU A 49 5.07 5.30 1.21
CA GLU A 49 6.42 4.90 1.59
C GLU A 49 7.46 5.52 0.64
N GLN A 50 8.69 5.68 1.15
CA GLN A 50 9.82 6.26 0.40
C GLN A 50 9.49 7.64 -0.19
N ALA A 51 8.86 8.50 0.62
CA ALA A 51 8.43 9.83 0.18
C ALA A 51 9.60 10.74 -0.23
N GLU A 52 10.85 10.37 0.08
CA GLU A 52 12.06 11.12 -0.30
C GLU A 52 12.20 11.39 -1.81
N HIS A 53 11.58 10.56 -2.65
CA HIS A 53 11.56 10.71 -4.11
C HIS A 53 10.45 11.65 -4.62
N CYS A 54 9.49 12.02 -3.76
CA CYS A 54 8.36 12.86 -4.16
C CYS A 54 8.78 14.34 -4.27
N PRO A 55 8.14 15.12 -5.17
CA PRO A 55 8.46 16.53 -5.37
C PRO A 55 8.16 17.38 -4.14
N LYS A 56 7.15 17.01 -3.35
CA LYS A 56 6.79 17.67 -2.09
C LYS A 56 6.51 16.62 -1.02
N ALA A 57 7.52 16.32 -0.22
CA ALA A 57 7.47 15.24 0.75
C ALA A 57 7.60 15.73 2.18
N LEU A 58 6.90 15.05 3.08
CA LEU A 58 6.89 15.32 4.50
C LEU A 58 7.17 14.03 5.26
N MET A 59 8.34 13.94 5.87
CA MET A 59 8.73 12.81 6.70
C MET A 59 8.61 13.20 8.17
N ILE A 60 7.76 12.49 8.91
CA ILE A 60 7.52 12.72 10.33
C ILE A 60 7.79 11.43 11.09
N SER A 61 8.57 11.53 12.17
CA SER A 61 8.92 10.36 12.99
C SER A 61 8.37 10.46 14.41
N ALA A 62 7.82 9.35 14.89
CA ALA A 62 7.43 9.15 16.29
C ALA A 62 8.64 8.87 17.19
N ASN A 63 8.47 9.04 18.50
CA ASN A 63 9.53 8.83 19.51
C ASN A 63 10.07 7.38 19.55
N ASN A 64 9.31 6.42 19.03
CA ASN A 64 9.59 5.00 19.13
C ASN A 64 10.49 4.43 18.00
N VAL A 65 11.06 5.30 17.15
CA VAL A 65 11.98 4.93 16.06
C VAL A 65 13.21 5.83 16.06
N GLU A 66 14.32 5.40 15.45
CA GLU A 66 15.57 6.18 15.40
C GLU A 66 15.64 7.19 14.24
N HIS A 67 14.65 7.21 13.34
CA HIS A 67 14.59 8.14 12.20
C HIS A 67 14.62 9.63 12.59
N VAL A 68 15.01 10.49 11.66
CA VAL A 68 15.02 11.95 11.85
C VAL A 68 13.63 12.46 12.24
N PRO A 69 13.50 13.41 13.21
CA PRO A 69 12.21 13.86 13.70
C PRO A 69 11.28 14.42 12.63
N PHE A 70 11.86 15.17 11.69
CA PHE A 70 11.17 15.90 10.67
C PHE A 70 12.09 16.19 9.50
N ALA A 71 11.62 15.95 8.28
CA ALA A 71 12.24 16.44 7.07
C ALA A 71 11.16 16.81 6.04
N PHE A 72 11.35 17.95 5.40
CA PHE A 72 10.50 18.44 4.31
C PHE A 72 11.32 18.56 3.05
N HIS A 73 10.91 17.85 2.00
CA HIS A 73 11.54 17.88 0.69
C HIS A 73 10.64 18.68 -0.23
N LYS A 74 11.22 19.66 -0.91
CA LYS A 74 10.57 20.43 -1.97
C LYS A 74 11.52 20.53 -3.15
N ASN A 75 11.28 19.71 -4.17
CA ASN A 75 12.15 19.56 -5.32
C ASN A 75 13.59 19.26 -4.86
N GLN A 76 14.53 20.15 -5.16
CA GLN A 76 15.95 20.00 -4.79
C GLN A 76 16.29 20.53 -3.38
N HIS A 77 15.31 21.10 -2.67
CA HIS A 77 15.53 21.69 -1.35
C HIS A 77 15.03 20.76 -0.26
N VAL A 78 15.90 20.46 0.70
CA VAL A 78 15.55 19.73 1.91
C VAL A 78 15.70 20.66 3.11
N THR A 79 14.67 20.73 3.94
CA THR A 79 14.70 21.47 5.19
C THR A 79 14.25 20.61 6.35
N MET A 80 14.95 20.73 7.48
CA MET A 80 14.55 20.12 8.75
C MET A 80 13.80 21.12 9.64
N ASP A 81 13.45 22.29 9.11
CA ASP A 81 12.71 23.33 9.83
C ASP A 81 11.20 23.15 9.60
N ALA A 82 10.49 22.77 10.67
CA ALA A 82 9.06 22.52 10.62
C ALA A 82 8.25 23.82 10.42
N GLU A 83 8.71 24.96 10.94
CA GLU A 83 8.00 26.24 10.82
C GLU A 83 8.05 26.78 9.39
N LYS A 84 9.23 26.71 8.74
CA LYS A 84 9.37 27.08 7.32
C LYS A 84 8.52 26.19 6.43
N SER A 85 8.48 24.89 6.71
CA SER A 85 7.66 23.92 5.97
C SER A 85 6.17 24.21 6.15
N PHE A 86 5.76 24.54 7.38
CA PHE A 86 4.39 24.96 7.67
C PHE A 86 3.99 26.23 6.91
N HIS A 87 4.88 27.23 6.87
CA HIS A 87 4.64 28.46 6.10
C HIS A 87 4.50 28.19 4.60
N ASP A 88 5.35 27.34 4.04
CA ASP A 88 5.30 26.96 2.63
C ASP A 88 4.01 26.23 2.27
N ILE A 89 3.59 25.25 3.08
CA ILE A 89 2.34 24.50 2.88
C ILE A 89 1.12 25.43 2.97
N ARG A 90 1.14 26.37 3.91
CA ARG A 90 0.05 27.34 4.08
C ARG A 90 -0.12 28.26 2.87
N LEU A 91 0.97 28.63 2.19
CA LEU A 91 0.96 29.45 0.99
C LEU A 91 0.62 28.63 -0.26
N ASN A 92 1.13 27.41 -0.38
CA ASN A 92 1.01 26.55 -1.55
C ASN A 92 0.01 25.41 -1.30
N ARG A 93 -1.28 25.76 -1.19
CA ARG A 93 -2.36 24.81 -0.86
C ARG A 93 -2.82 23.93 -2.02
N ASN A 94 -2.46 24.30 -3.24
CA ASN A 94 -2.92 23.65 -4.47
C ASN A 94 -1.93 22.58 -4.97
N GLU A 95 -0.91 22.24 -4.18
CA GLU A 95 0.11 21.24 -4.51
C GLU A 95 -0.13 19.98 -3.68
N ASP A 96 0.14 18.83 -4.29
CA ASP A 96 0.01 17.53 -3.62
C ASP A 96 1.14 17.33 -2.62
N ILE A 97 0.83 16.72 -1.48
CA ILE A 97 1.72 16.57 -0.33
C ILE A 97 1.84 15.09 0.00
N PHE A 98 3.04 14.55 -0.16
CA PHE A 98 3.33 13.16 0.14
C PHE A 98 3.85 13.03 1.57
N ILE A 99 3.15 12.30 2.43
CA ILE A 99 3.49 12.15 3.84
C ILE A 99 3.95 10.73 4.12
N GLN A 100 5.12 10.62 4.74
CA GLN A 100 5.62 9.38 5.30
C GLN A 100 5.68 9.49 6.83
N LEU A 101 4.99 8.56 7.50
CA LEU A 101 5.00 8.45 8.95
C LEU A 101 5.90 7.29 9.39
N ASN A 102 6.90 7.61 10.20
CA ASN A 102 7.83 6.63 10.75
C ASN A 102 7.49 6.34 12.21
N PHE A 103 6.95 5.14 12.46
CA PHE A 103 6.63 4.66 13.80
C PHE A 103 6.78 3.15 13.88
N LYS A 104 6.97 2.63 15.09
CA LYS A 104 7.26 1.21 15.33
C LYS A 104 6.12 0.32 14.84
N ASN A 105 6.48 -0.77 14.13
CA ASN A 105 5.55 -1.79 13.63
C ASN A 105 4.45 -1.28 12.67
N LYS A 106 4.67 -0.17 11.96
CA LYS A 106 3.67 0.43 11.05
C LYS A 106 3.05 -0.56 10.03
N GLN A 107 3.82 -1.53 9.54
CA GLN A 107 3.37 -2.57 8.61
C GLN A 107 2.32 -3.53 9.19
N LYS A 108 2.15 -3.58 10.52
CA LYS A 108 1.17 -4.45 11.20
C LYS A 108 -0.11 -3.71 11.56
N ILE A 109 -0.20 -2.42 11.27
CA ILE A 109 -1.32 -1.56 11.68
C ILE A 109 -2.32 -1.45 10.53
N PRO A 110 -3.53 -2.04 10.66
CA PRO A 110 -4.54 -1.99 9.60
C PRO A 110 -4.94 -0.57 9.21
N GLN A 111 -5.05 0.34 10.19
CA GLN A 111 -5.41 1.74 9.95
C GLN A 111 -4.40 2.46 9.06
N TYR A 112 -3.11 2.14 9.18
CA TYR A 112 -2.07 2.72 8.34
C TYR A 112 -2.05 2.11 6.94
N LEU A 113 -2.22 0.79 6.86
CA LEU A 113 -2.28 0.09 5.57
C LEU A 113 -3.49 0.51 4.72
N ALA A 114 -4.61 0.85 5.36
CA ALA A 114 -5.82 1.29 4.66
C ALA A 114 -5.65 2.65 3.98
N VAL A 115 -4.81 3.53 4.53
CA VAL A 115 -4.57 4.87 3.97
C VAL A 115 -3.32 4.96 3.10
N LEU A 116 -2.56 3.86 2.99
CA LEU A 116 -1.32 3.84 2.23
C LEU A 116 -1.62 3.83 0.72
N GLU A 117 -0.99 4.77 0.02
CA GLU A 117 -1.11 4.96 -1.42
C GLU A 117 0.20 4.57 -2.11
N GLU A 118 0.12 4.18 -3.38
CA GLU A 118 1.29 3.90 -4.20
C GLU A 118 2.08 5.19 -4.47
N ASN A 119 3.41 5.09 -4.43
CA ASN A 119 4.28 6.23 -4.70
C ASN A 119 4.68 6.26 -6.19
N PRO A 120 4.15 7.19 -7.00
CA PRO A 120 4.42 7.24 -8.44
C PRO A 120 5.82 7.78 -8.77
N TYR A 121 6.55 8.30 -7.79
CA TYR A 121 7.88 8.88 -7.96
C TYR A 121 9.02 7.92 -7.60
N LEU A 122 8.69 6.67 -7.25
CA LEU A 122 9.72 5.66 -7.07
C LEU A 122 10.53 5.51 -8.36
N PRO A 123 11.87 5.45 -8.29
CA PRO A 123 12.67 5.11 -9.45
C PRO A 123 12.27 3.70 -9.86
N ILE A 124 11.52 3.59 -10.96
CA ILE A 124 11.10 2.31 -11.51
C ILE A 124 12.36 1.63 -12.03
N ASN A 125 12.82 0.63 -11.30
CA ASN A 125 13.72 -0.35 -11.87
C ASN A 125 12.82 -1.24 -12.74
N GLU A 126 12.63 -0.88 -14.01
CA GLU A 126 11.70 -1.54 -14.95
C GLU A 126 11.94 -3.06 -15.01
N GLU A 127 13.17 -3.49 -14.75
CA GLU A 127 13.54 -4.90 -14.66
C GLU A 127 12.94 -5.61 -13.44
N GLU A 128 12.91 -4.96 -12.26
CA GLU A 128 12.38 -5.55 -11.03
C GLU A 128 10.85 -5.61 -11.04
N GLU A 129 10.18 -4.60 -11.58
CA GLU A 129 8.71 -4.59 -11.70
C GLU A 129 8.22 -5.70 -12.65
N ASN A 130 8.88 -5.84 -13.82
CA ASN A 130 8.57 -6.93 -14.74
C ASN A 130 8.79 -8.31 -14.11
N VAL A 131 9.87 -8.48 -13.35
CA VAL A 131 10.13 -9.74 -12.65
C VAL A 131 9.07 -10.01 -11.57
N GLN A 132 8.68 -9.00 -10.78
CA GLN A 132 7.66 -9.16 -9.76
C GLN A 132 6.27 -9.46 -10.35
N SER A 133 5.89 -8.77 -11.43
CA SER A 133 4.64 -9.03 -12.16
C SER A 133 4.61 -10.46 -12.70
N LEU A 134 5.71 -10.91 -13.32
CA LEU A 134 5.82 -12.27 -13.85
C LEU A 134 5.73 -13.32 -12.73
N LEU A 135 6.39 -13.09 -11.59
CA LEU A 135 6.30 -13.99 -10.43
C LEU A 135 4.88 -14.05 -9.86
N ALA A 136 4.18 -12.91 -9.78
CA ALA A 136 2.80 -12.88 -9.31
C ALA A 136 1.86 -13.65 -10.25
N GLU A 137 2.02 -13.50 -11.56
CA GLU A 137 1.28 -14.28 -12.57
C GLU A 137 1.53 -15.79 -12.42
N MET A 138 2.79 -16.20 -12.27
CA MET A 138 3.15 -17.62 -12.09
C MET A 138 2.51 -18.22 -10.83
N ILE A 139 2.53 -17.49 -9.71
CA ILE A 139 1.89 -17.95 -8.45
C ILE A 139 0.38 -18.07 -8.61
N LEU A 140 -0.25 -17.12 -9.32
CA LEU A 140 -1.69 -17.13 -9.57
C LEU A 140 -2.09 -18.31 -10.46
N ASP A 141 -1.36 -18.53 -11.55
CA ASP A 141 -1.59 -19.65 -12.47
C ASP A 141 -1.40 -21.00 -11.77
N GLU A 142 -0.37 -21.14 -10.93
CA GLU A 142 -0.17 -22.35 -10.14
C GLU A 142 -1.34 -22.58 -9.16
N SER A 143 -1.81 -21.53 -8.50
CA SER A 143 -2.92 -21.59 -7.56
C SER A 143 -4.23 -21.99 -8.26
N LEU A 144 -4.51 -21.41 -9.44
CA LEU A 144 -5.67 -21.75 -10.26
C LEU A 144 -5.60 -23.19 -10.77
N ARG A 145 -4.41 -23.65 -11.18
CA ARG A 145 -4.17 -25.03 -11.62
C ARG A 145 -4.45 -26.01 -10.49
N HIS A 146 -3.86 -25.79 -9.31
CA HIS A 146 -4.09 -26.62 -8.12
C HIS A 146 -5.57 -26.67 -7.74
N HIS A 147 -6.25 -25.52 -7.77
CA HIS A 147 -7.67 -25.45 -7.49
C HIS A 147 -8.51 -26.27 -8.48
N LYS A 148 -8.23 -26.15 -9.79
CA LYS A 148 -8.90 -26.95 -10.84
C LYS A 148 -8.65 -28.44 -10.68
N MET A 149 -7.41 -28.84 -10.37
CA MET A 149 -7.08 -30.25 -10.14
C MET A 149 -7.86 -30.83 -8.96
N LYS A 150 -7.93 -30.08 -7.84
CA LYS A 150 -8.71 -30.49 -6.67
C LYS A 150 -10.21 -30.60 -6.95
N MET A 151 -10.75 -29.70 -7.77
CA MET A 151 -12.14 -29.78 -8.22
C MET A 151 -12.39 -31.01 -9.09
N LEU A 152 -11.49 -31.31 -10.03
CA LEU A 152 -11.58 -32.50 -10.88
C LEU A 152 -11.49 -33.80 -10.07
N GLU A 153 -10.61 -33.87 -9.08
CA GLU A 153 -10.54 -35.02 -8.15
C GLU A 153 -11.89 -35.27 -7.46
N GLY A 154 -12.53 -34.23 -6.94
CA GLY A 154 -13.87 -34.35 -6.33
C GLY A 154 -14.92 -34.87 -7.30
N CYS A 155 -14.95 -34.37 -8.54
CA CYS A 155 -15.88 -34.85 -9.56
C CYS A 155 -15.57 -36.29 -10.01
N ILE A 156 -14.30 -36.68 -10.05
CA ILE A 156 -13.88 -38.06 -10.36
C ILE A 156 -14.38 -39.02 -9.28
N ASP A 157 -14.23 -38.65 -8.00
CA ASP A 157 -14.73 -39.43 -6.87
C ASP A 157 -16.26 -39.59 -6.94
N GLU A 158 -16.99 -38.53 -7.28
CA GLU A 158 -18.44 -38.59 -7.50
C GLU A 158 -18.84 -39.51 -8.67
N ALA A 159 -18.09 -39.46 -9.78
CA ALA A 159 -18.31 -40.35 -10.92
C ALA A 159 -18.03 -41.82 -10.55
N LEU A 160 -17.03 -42.08 -9.72
CA LEU A 160 -16.73 -43.42 -9.20
C LEU A 160 -17.84 -43.93 -8.26
N MET A 161 -18.32 -43.08 -7.36
CA MET A 161 -19.41 -43.43 -6.43
C MET A 161 -20.73 -43.74 -7.16
N SER A 162 -21.02 -43.02 -8.24
CA SER A 162 -22.22 -43.21 -9.06
C SER A 162 -22.07 -44.29 -10.14
N GLY A 163 -20.87 -44.82 -10.34
CA GLY A 163 -20.57 -45.82 -11.37
C GLY A 163 -20.58 -45.28 -12.81
N ASP A 164 -20.52 -43.96 -12.98
CA ASP A 164 -20.54 -43.32 -14.30
C ASP A 164 -19.16 -43.37 -14.98
N LYS A 165 -18.97 -44.43 -15.76
CA LYS A 165 -17.73 -44.66 -16.53
C LYS A 165 -17.44 -43.60 -17.59
N LEU A 166 -18.45 -42.94 -18.15
CA LEU A 166 -18.26 -41.93 -19.19
C LEU A 166 -17.71 -40.65 -18.57
N SER A 167 -18.36 -40.18 -17.51
CA SER A 167 -17.91 -38.99 -16.76
C SER A 167 -16.53 -39.20 -16.15
N PHE A 168 -16.27 -40.38 -15.57
CA PHE A 168 -14.94 -40.72 -15.06
C PHE A 168 -13.84 -40.60 -16.13
N ARG A 169 -14.05 -41.18 -17.32
CA ARG A 169 -13.05 -41.12 -18.40
C ARG A 169 -12.74 -39.69 -18.82
N ASN A 170 -13.78 -38.88 -19.05
CA ASN A 170 -13.63 -37.50 -19.49
C ASN A 170 -12.92 -36.63 -18.44
N LEU A 171 -13.27 -36.80 -17.16
CA LEU A 171 -12.67 -36.04 -16.06
C LEU A 171 -11.22 -36.47 -15.80
N ALA A 172 -10.92 -37.77 -15.89
CA ALA A 172 -9.57 -38.30 -15.73
C ALA A 172 -8.63 -37.82 -16.86
N GLU A 173 -9.13 -37.70 -18.09
CA GLU A 173 -8.37 -37.17 -19.21
C GLU A 173 -8.04 -35.68 -19.01
N GLN A 174 -9.01 -34.88 -18.55
CA GLN A 174 -8.79 -33.47 -18.22
C GLN A 174 -7.79 -33.30 -17.08
N TYR A 175 -7.88 -34.12 -16.03
CA TYR A 175 -6.95 -34.10 -14.91
C TYR A 175 -5.53 -34.47 -15.36
N SER A 176 -5.38 -35.51 -16.19
CA SER A 176 -4.09 -35.92 -16.75
C SER A 176 -3.46 -34.82 -17.61
N ALA A 177 -4.25 -34.10 -18.41
CA ALA A 177 -3.76 -32.99 -19.23
C ALA A 177 -3.28 -31.81 -18.36
N LEU A 178 -4.02 -31.47 -17.30
CA LEU A 178 -3.63 -30.42 -16.34
C LEU A 178 -2.40 -30.79 -15.51
N LYS A 179 -2.22 -32.08 -15.21
CA LYS A 179 -1.05 -32.60 -14.48
C LYS A 179 0.20 -32.69 -15.36
N ALA A 180 0.06 -32.87 -16.68
CA ALA A 180 1.20 -32.93 -17.60
C ALA A 180 1.88 -31.57 -17.85
N LEU A 181 1.27 -30.48 -17.40
CA LEU A 181 1.79 -29.11 -17.44
C LEU A 181 2.64 -28.75 -16.20
N GLU A 182 2.86 -29.73 -15.32
CA GLU A 182 3.70 -29.65 -14.11
C GLU A 182 5.16 -30.02 -14.44
#